data_AF-A0A6G0MD67-F1
#
_entry.id   AF-A0A6G0MD67-F1
#
_cell.length_a   1.000
_cell.length_b   1.000
_cell.length_c   1.000
_cell.angle_alpha   90.00
_cell.angle_beta   90.00
_cell.angle_gamma   90.00
#
_symmetry.space_group_name_H-M   'P 1'
#
loop_
_entity.id
_entity.type
_entity.pdbx_description
1 polymer ?
#
loop_
_entity_poly.entity_id
_entity_poly.type
_entity_poly.pdbx_seq_one_letter_code
_entity_poly.pdbx_strand_id
1 'polypeptide(L)'
;MVSFVVETLFRVLASITSVCVTLSMIPSMCHIYRKKDTGIASVLPLVCMVANGHVWMLDGAVVKNWFPMFATFLTSDIIAIIYVTTFVCFARDLRKTLRRIIVGAVVLGLITVYAIIGSAGYTNQSKDGVDTTLGILGVLAGLSMFSSPFERMMKVLHYKSAAFIPIPMVAAGALNNVMWIVYCPMIGSWFLFADAFCANPTGVEPVSLSIAISPIPGKKTPQSPVYNAIRSPIAEAPSDASNRV
;
A
#
# COMPACT_ATOMS: atom_id res chain seq x y z
N MET A 1 -1.49 -13.94 -31.41
CA MET A 1 -1.83 -12.50 -31.42
C MET A 1 -3.05 -12.31 -30.54
N VAL A 2 -2.90 -11.69 -29.36
CA VAL A 2 -4.07 -11.31 -28.55
C VAL A 2 -4.78 -10.17 -29.29
N SER A 3 -6.11 -10.17 -29.35
CA SER A 3 -6.83 -9.10 -30.04
C SER A 3 -6.66 -7.77 -29.28
N PHE A 4 -6.51 -6.67 -30.01
CA PHE A 4 -6.41 -5.31 -29.45
C PHE A 4 -7.54 -4.99 -28.44
N VAL A 5 -8.72 -5.56 -28.67
CA VAL A 5 -9.89 -5.47 -27.78
C VAL A 5 -9.60 -6.12 -26.43
N VAL A 6 -9.06 -7.34 -26.42
CA VAL A 6 -8.72 -8.06 -25.18
C VAL A 6 -7.63 -7.30 -24.41
N GLU A 7 -6.60 -6.83 -25.10
CA GLU A 7 -5.55 -6.01 -24.47
C GLU A 7 -6.14 -4.75 -23.81
N THR A 8 -6.99 -4.00 -24.52
CA THR A 8 -7.61 -2.79 -23.99
C THR A 8 -8.51 -3.08 -22.78
N LEU A 9 -9.26 -4.18 -22.80
CA LEU A 9 -10.08 -4.61 -21.66
C LEU A 9 -9.22 -4.87 -20.42
N PHE A 10 -8.11 -5.61 -20.56
CA PHE A 10 -7.19 -5.85 -19.44
C PHE A 10 -6.54 -4.57 -18.92
N ARG A 11 -6.19 -3.63 -19.80
CA ARG A 11 -5.68 -2.31 -19.40
C ARG A 11 -6.69 -1.57 -18.53
N VAL A 12 -7.95 -1.49 -18.96
CA VAL A 12 -9.02 -0.81 -18.21
C VAL A 12 -9.30 -1.50 -16.88
N LEU A 13 -9.38 -2.84 -16.87
CA LEU A 13 -9.64 -3.61 -15.65
C LEU A 13 -8.50 -3.50 -14.64
N ALA A 14 -7.24 -3.58 -15.08
CA ALA A 14 -6.06 -3.39 -14.23
C ALA A 14 -6.06 -1.98 -13.60
N SER A 15 -6.35 -0.94 -14.40
CA SER A 15 -6.45 0.44 -13.90
C SER A 15 -7.53 0.58 -12.82
N ILE A 16 -8.75 0.08 -13.10
CA ILE A 16 -9.89 0.19 -12.17
C ILE A 16 -9.57 -0.55 -10.87
N THR A 17 -9.06 -1.78 -10.96
CA THR A 17 -8.74 -2.59 -9.78
C THR A 17 -7.62 -1.96 -8.95
N SER A 18 -6.59 -1.39 -9.56
CA SER A 18 -5.51 -0.67 -8.87
C SER A 18 -6.02 0.58 -8.13
N VAL A 19 -6.89 1.36 -8.76
CA VAL A 19 -7.52 2.51 -8.11
C VAL A 19 -8.41 2.06 -6.95
N CYS A 20 -9.23 1.02 -7.13
CA CYS A 20 -10.06 0.47 -6.05
C CYS A 20 -9.23 0.00 -4.85
N VAL A 21 -8.10 -0.67 -5.09
CA VAL A 21 -7.17 -1.09 -4.02
C VAL A 21 -6.58 0.14 -3.32
N THR A 22 -6.20 1.18 -4.06
CA THR A 22 -5.70 2.43 -3.47
C THR A 22 -6.77 3.11 -2.61
N LEU A 23 -8.03 3.15 -3.08
CA LEU A 23 -9.16 3.70 -2.35
C LEU A 23 -9.55 2.89 -1.11
N SER A 24 -9.16 1.62 -1.02
CA SER A 24 -9.44 0.78 0.14
C SER A 24 -8.82 1.30 1.45
N MET A 25 -7.82 2.18 1.37
CA MET A 25 -7.22 2.84 2.54
C MET A 25 -8.00 4.05 3.04
N ILE A 26 -9.00 4.56 2.30
CA ILE A 26 -9.85 5.69 2.70
C ILE A 26 -10.46 5.50 4.09
N PRO A 27 -11.08 4.36 4.45
CA PRO A 27 -11.70 4.19 5.77
C PRO A 27 -10.69 4.36 6.92
N SER A 28 -9.44 3.92 6.71
CA SER A 28 -8.36 4.10 7.69
C SER A 28 -7.98 5.57 7.83
N MET A 29 -7.86 6.30 6.73
CA MET A 29 -7.55 7.74 6.75
C MET A 29 -8.71 8.56 7.35
N CYS A 30 -9.95 8.22 7.02
CA CYS A 30 -11.14 8.82 7.63
C CYS A 30 -11.20 8.57 9.14
N HIS A 31 -10.80 7.39 9.61
CA HIS A 31 -10.70 7.10 11.03
C HIS A 31 -9.68 8.02 11.72
N ILE A 32 -8.48 8.16 11.15
CA ILE A 32 -7.44 9.07 11.67
C ILE A 32 -7.94 10.51 11.66
N TYR A 33 -8.56 10.96 10.56
CA TYR A 33 -9.10 12.32 10.43
C TYR A 33 -10.18 12.62 11.49
N ARG A 34 -11.05 11.65 11.78
CA ARG A 34 -12.12 11.80 12.79
C ARG A 34 -11.59 11.73 14.21
N LYS A 35 -10.61 10.86 14.49
CA LYS A 35 -10.02 10.69 15.82
C LYS A 35 -8.94 11.71 16.14
N LYS A 36 -8.45 12.44 15.11
CA LYS A 36 -7.35 13.41 15.22
C LYS A 36 -6.09 12.79 15.84
N ASP A 37 -5.92 11.49 15.63
CA ASP A 37 -4.89 10.70 16.28
C ASP A 37 -4.53 9.50 15.40
N THR A 38 -3.24 9.35 15.13
CA THR A 38 -2.68 8.21 14.39
C THR A 38 -2.54 6.95 15.26
N GLY A 39 -2.61 7.08 16.59
CA GLY A 39 -2.42 5.98 17.52
C GLY A 39 -1.05 5.31 17.34
N ILE A 40 -1.04 3.98 17.22
CA ILE A 40 0.17 3.16 16.96
C ILE A 40 0.43 2.93 15.46
N ALA A 41 -0.35 3.54 14.57
CA ALA A 41 -0.16 3.39 13.14
C ALA A 41 1.18 4.00 12.71
N SER A 42 1.89 3.32 11.81
CA SER A 42 3.14 3.83 11.24
C SER A 42 2.86 4.54 9.92
N VAL A 43 3.63 5.60 9.62
CA VAL A 43 3.62 6.29 8.32
C VAL A 43 4.30 5.47 7.22
N LEU A 44 5.15 4.51 7.59
CA LEU A 44 5.99 3.74 6.67
C LEU A 44 5.20 3.09 5.51
N PRO A 45 4.03 2.46 5.72
CA PRO A 45 3.27 1.84 4.64
C PRO A 45 2.75 2.86 3.62
N LEU A 46 2.42 4.08 4.08
CA LEU A 46 1.99 5.17 3.19
C LEU A 46 3.17 5.67 2.35
N VAL A 47 4.35 5.81 2.94
CA VAL A 47 5.58 6.21 2.23
C VAL A 47 5.99 5.15 1.21
N CYS A 48 5.92 3.86 1.57
CA CYS A 48 6.19 2.76 0.63
C CYS A 48 5.18 2.72 -0.52
N MET A 49 3.90 3.04 -0.26
CA MET A 49 2.87 3.09 -1.30
C MET A 49 3.12 4.22 -2.30
N VAL A 50 3.50 5.42 -1.82
CA VAL A 50 3.97 6.53 -2.70
C VAL A 50 5.18 6.07 -3.50
N ALA A 51 6.17 5.46 -2.84
CA ALA A 51 7.38 5.01 -3.53
C ALA A 51 7.10 4.00 -4.64
N ASN A 52 6.23 3.01 -4.38
CA ASN A 52 5.83 2.02 -5.37
C ASN A 52 5.07 2.66 -6.55
N GLY A 53 4.09 3.52 -6.27
CA GLY A 53 3.34 4.23 -7.32
C GLY A 53 4.25 5.11 -8.17
N HIS A 54 5.14 5.87 -7.54
CA HIS A 54 6.06 6.77 -8.22
C HIS A 54 7.07 6.04 -9.12
N VAL A 55 7.65 4.93 -8.67
CA VAL A 55 8.61 4.16 -9.49
C VAL A 55 7.93 3.55 -10.71
N TRP A 56 6.74 2.94 -10.57
CA TRP A 56 6.02 2.39 -11.71
C TRP A 56 5.44 3.44 -12.66
N MET A 57 5.12 4.63 -12.15
CA MET A 57 4.80 5.78 -12.99
C MET A 57 6.00 6.21 -13.84
N LEU A 58 7.20 6.29 -13.25
CA LEU A 58 8.43 6.62 -13.98
C LEU A 58 8.78 5.56 -15.02
N ASP A 59 8.66 4.28 -14.66
CA ASP A 59 8.86 3.15 -15.57
C ASP A 59 7.92 3.27 -16.77
N GLY A 60 6.62 3.44 -16.52
CA GLY A 60 5.60 3.67 -17.55
C GLY A 60 5.89 4.87 -18.46
N ALA A 61 6.47 5.94 -17.92
CA ALA A 61 6.89 7.09 -18.73
C ALA A 61 8.09 6.75 -19.63
N VAL A 62 9.08 6.00 -19.12
CA VAL A 62 10.29 5.60 -19.87
C VAL A 62 9.94 4.62 -20.99
N VAL A 63 9.10 3.62 -20.73
CA VAL A 63 8.62 2.67 -21.76
C VAL A 63 7.54 3.25 -22.68
N LYS A 64 7.16 4.53 -22.48
CA LYS A 64 6.09 5.24 -23.20
C LYS A 64 4.72 4.55 -23.12
N ASN A 65 4.46 3.83 -22.03
CA ASN A 65 3.19 3.19 -21.73
C ASN A 65 2.28 4.15 -20.96
N TRP A 66 1.66 5.09 -21.71
CA TRP A 66 0.82 6.15 -21.16
C TRP A 66 -0.44 5.64 -20.43
N PHE A 67 -0.98 4.50 -20.85
CA PHE A 67 -2.12 3.84 -20.22
C PHE A 67 -1.90 2.33 -20.33
N PRO A 68 -2.13 1.48 -19.32
CA PRO A 68 -2.67 1.76 -18.01
C PRO A 68 -1.58 2.22 -17.03
N MET A 69 -0.30 1.96 -17.33
CA MET A 69 0.79 2.07 -16.37
C MET A 69 0.95 3.51 -15.86
N PHE A 70 1.36 4.45 -16.71
CA PHE A 70 1.57 5.83 -16.28
C PHE A 70 0.34 6.46 -15.63
N ALA A 71 -0.82 6.42 -16.30
CA ALA A 71 -2.05 7.05 -15.80
C ALA A 71 -2.56 6.45 -14.48
N THR A 72 -2.52 5.12 -14.33
CA THR A 72 -2.99 4.44 -13.11
C THR A 72 -2.08 4.74 -11.94
N PHE A 73 -0.76 4.59 -12.14
CA PHE A 73 0.20 4.80 -11.07
C PHE A 73 0.30 6.27 -10.68
N LEU A 74 0.16 7.21 -11.62
CA LEU A 74 0.02 8.64 -11.31
C LEU A 74 -1.22 8.91 -10.45
N THR A 75 -2.36 8.30 -10.79
CA THR A 75 -3.59 8.45 -10.00
C THR A 75 -3.41 7.88 -8.59
N SER A 76 -2.82 6.69 -8.47
CA SER A 76 -2.50 6.08 -7.19
C SER A 76 -1.51 6.91 -6.36
N ASP A 77 -0.51 7.52 -7.01
CA ASP A 77 0.49 8.35 -6.36
C ASP A 77 -0.14 9.63 -5.77
N ILE A 78 -0.99 10.32 -6.53
CA ILE A 78 -1.74 11.50 -6.04
C ILE A 78 -2.59 11.12 -4.82
N ILE A 79 -3.33 10.01 -4.88
CA ILE A 79 -4.15 9.54 -3.76
C ILE A 79 -3.26 9.20 -2.55
N ALA A 80 -2.11 8.56 -2.77
CA ALA A 80 -1.17 8.20 -1.73
C ALA A 80 -0.56 9.44 -1.04
N ILE A 81 -0.23 10.49 -1.80
CA ILE A 81 0.23 11.78 -1.25
C ILE A 81 -0.84 12.42 -0.36
N ILE A 82 -2.12 12.36 -0.75
CA ILE A 82 -3.23 12.84 0.08
C ILE A 82 -3.30 12.07 1.41
N TYR A 83 -3.09 10.76 1.38
CA TYR A 83 -3.07 9.93 2.60
C TYR A 83 -1.88 10.26 3.51
N VAL A 84 -0.68 10.42 2.94
CA VAL A 84 0.51 10.84 3.69
C VAL A 84 0.26 12.20 4.35
N THR A 85 -0.29 13.16 3.60
CA THR A 85 -0.61 14.50 4.11
C THR A 85 -1.61 14.42 5.26
N THR A 86 -2.69 13.66 5.09
CA THR A 86 -3.69 13.45 6.15
C THR A 86 -3.06 12.83 7.39
N PHE A 87 -2.16 11.85 7.22
CA PHE A 87 -1.47 11.20 8.33
C PHE A 87 -0.55 12.18 9.08
N VAL A 88 0.22 12.99 8.37
CA VAL A 88 1.15 13.99 8.95
C VAL A 88 0.41 15.01 9.80
N CYS A 89 -0.74 15.49 9.33
CA CYS A 89 -1.55 16.50 10.05
C CYS A 89 -2.02 16.04 11.44
N PHE A 90 -2.12 14.72 11.68
CA PHE A 90 -2.58 14.15 12.96
C PHE A 90 -1.54 13.26 13.64
N ALA A 91 -0.28 13.29 13.17
CA ALA A 91 0.79 12.48 13.71
C ALA A 91 1.27 13.01 15.07
N ARG A 92 1.32 12.13 16.07
CA ARG A 92 1.84 12.48 17.41
C ARG A 92 3.34 12.84 17.38
N ASP A 93 4.14 12.06 16.65
CA ASP A 93 5.59 12.23 16.55
C ASP A 93 5.98 12.88 15.21
N LEU A 94 5.61 14.15 15.00
CA LEU A 94 5.81 14.85 13.72
C LEU A 94 7.27 14.79 13.23
N ARG A 95 8.26 14.95 14.13
CA ARG A 95 9.70 14.89 13.77
C ARG A 95 10.10 13.51 13.19
N LYS A 96 9.64 12.41 13.79
CA LYS A 96 9.96 11.06 13.30
C LYS A 96 9.25 10.77 11.98
N THR A 97 7.98 11.19 11.88
CA THR A 97 7.16 11.05 10.67
C THR A 97 7.77 11.82 9.50
N LEU A 98 8.08 13.11 9.69
CA LEU A 98 8.72 13.94 8.67
C LEU A 98 10.09 13.41 8.28
N ARG A 99 10.92 12.93 9.23
CA ARG A 99 12.21 12.32 8.89
C ARG A 99 12.05 11.15 7.93
N ARG A 100 11.07 10.27 8.14
CA ARG A 100 10.80 9.14 7.24
C ARG A 100 10.31 9.58 5.86
N ILE A 101 9.43 10.58 5.83
CA ILE A 101 8.91 11.16 4.58
C ILE A 101 10.04 11.83 3.79
N ILE A 102 10.87 12.63 4.44
CA ILE A 102 12.00 13.32 3.80
C ILE A 102 13.00 12.30 3.25
N VAL A 103 13.36 11.26 4.01
CA VAL A 103 14.23 10.20 3.51
C VAL A 103 13.62 9.52 2.28
N GLY A 104 12.33 9.17 2.33
CA GLY A 104 11.62 8.61 1.18
C GLY A 104 11.60 9.55 -0.03
N ALA A 105 11.28 10.83 0.18
CA ALA A 105 11.23 11.83 -0.87
C ALA A 105 12.61 12.10 -1.50
N VAL A 106 13.68 12.09 -0.72
CA VAL A 106 15.05 12.20 -1.24
C VAL A 106 15.39 11.00 -2.11
N VAL A 107 15.10 9.78 -1.65
CA VAL A 107 15.33 8.56 -2.44
C VAL A 107 14.53 8.60 -3.75
N LEU A 108 13.25 8.96 -3.70
CA LEU A 108 12.40 9.09 -4.90
C LEU A 108 12.87 10.21 -5.83
N GLY A 109 13.33 11.33 -5.28
CA GLY A 109 13.93 12.41 -6.04
C GLY A 109 15.17 11.96 -6.80
N LEU A 110 16.07 11.20 -6.16
CA LEU A 110 17.25 10.62 -6.81
C LEU A 110 16.87 9.65 -7.93
N ILE A 111 15.87 8.79 -7.70
CA ILE A 111 15.37 7.86 -8.73
C ILE A 111 14.76 8.63 -9.91
N THR A 112 14.02 9.70 -9.64
CA THR A 112 13.42 10.55 -10.69
C THR A 112 14.49 11.24 -11.53
N VAL A 113 15.51 11.81 -10.87
CA VAL A 113 16.64 12.42 -11.56
C VAL A 113 17.36 11.39 -12.42
N TYR A 114 17.61 10.19 -11.90
CA TYR A 114 18.19 9.09 -12.67
C TYR A 114 17.33 8.71 -13.89
N ALA A 115 16.01 8.58 -13.72
CA ALA A 115 15.08 8.26 -14.80
C ALA A 115 15.11 9.33 -15.91
N ILE A 116 15.14 10.61 -15.55
CA ILE A 116 15.19 11.74 -16.50
C ILE A 116 16.54 11.74 -17.25
N ILE A 117 17.66 11.65 -16.53
CA ILE A 117 19.01 11.65 -17.13
C ILE A 117 19.19 10.42 -18.03
N GLY A 118 18.70 9.27 -17.58
CA GLY A 118 18.73 8.01 -18.33
C GLY A 118 17.88 8.07 -19.60
N SER A 119 16.65 8.57 -19.51
CA SER A 119 15.76 8.76 -20.65
C SER A 119 16.31 9.78 -21.67
N ALA A 120 17.00 10.81 -21.19
CA ALA A 120 17.67 11.81 -22.01
C ALA A 120 18.99 11.31 -22.64
N GLY A 121 19.46 10.10 -22.30
CA GLY A 121 20.63 9.46 -22.90
C GLY A 121 21.99 9.90 -22.32
N TYR A 122 22.00 10.65 -21.22
CA TYR A 122 23.25 11.16 -20.61
C TYR A 122 23.96 10.15 -19.70
N THR A 123 23.34 9.01 -19.37
CA THR A 123 23.93 7.99 -18.49
C THR A 123 24.92 7.05 -19.21
N ASN A 124 25.15 7.21 -20.52
CA ASN A 124 25.84 6.23 -21.38
C ASN A 124 25.24 4.81 -21.33
N GLN A 125 24.03 4.66 -20.77
CA GLN A 125 23.29 3.39 -20.75
C GLN A 125 22.31 3.34 -21.92
N SER A 126 22.03 2.15 -22.44
CA SER A 126 20.92 1.93 -23.35
C SER A 126 19.59 2.20 -22.65
N LYS A 127 18.55 2.53 -23.40
CA LYS A 127 17.19 2.71 -22.86
C LYS A 127 16.71 1.46 -22.10
N ASP A 128 17.05 0.28 -22.60
CA ASP A 128 16.76 -1.00 -21.95
C ASP A 128 17.50 -1.18 -20.61
N GLY A 129 18.70 -0.60 -20.46
CA GLY A 129 19.43 -0.61 -19.20
C GLY A 129 18.80 0.28 -18.13
N VAL A 130 18.24 1.43 -18.55
CA VAL A 130 17.48 2.33 -17.66
C VAL A 130 16.17 1.68 -17.24
N ASP A 131 15.44 1.07 -18.18
CA ASP A 131 14.23 0.27 -17.94
C ASP A 131 14.49 -0.87 -16.95
N THR A 132 15.56 -1.66 -17.17
CA THR A 132 15.97 -2.73 -16.25
C THR A 132 16.22 -2.23 -14.83
N THR A 133 16.90 -1.08 -14.70
CA THR A 133 17.22 -0.52 -13.38
C THR A 133 15.97 -0.03 -12.67
N LEU A 134 15.07 0.66 -13.39
CA LEU A 134 13.78 1.11 -12.84
C LEU A 134 12.88 -0.07 -12.47
N GLY A 135 12.82 -1.11 -13.30
CA GLY A 135 12.10 -2.34 -13.01
C GLY A 135 12.60 -3.04 -11.74
N ILE A 136 13.92 -3.15 -11.53
CA ILE A 136 14.49 -3.70 -10.29
C ILE A 136 14.11 -2.83 -9.08
N LEU A 137 14.22 -1.51 -9.19
CA LEU A 137 13.83 -0.59 -8.12
C LEU A 137 12.33 -0.68 -7.82
N GLY A 138 11.49 -0.90 -8.84
CA GLY A 138 10.05 -1.10 -8.73
C GLY A 138 9.74 -2.36 -7.93
N VAL A 139 10.35 -3.49 -8.28
CA VAL A 139 10.23 -4.76 -7.53
C VAL A 139 10.69 -4.59 -6.09
N LEU A 140 11.81 -3.92 -5.83
CA LEU A 140 12.30 -3.67 -4.47
C LEU A 140 11.34 -2.77 -3.68
N ALA A 141 10.78 -1.74 -4.30
CA ALA A 141 9.79 -0.86 -3.68
C ALA A 141 8.50 -1.63 -3.34
N GLY A 142 8.00 -2.45 -4.26
CA GLY A 142 6.86 -3.33 -4.05
C GLY A 142 7.08 -4.33 -2.92
N LEU A 143 8.22 -5.03 -2.91
CA LEU A 143 8.62 -5.93 -1.81
C LEU A 143 8.73 -5.22 -0.45
N SER A 144 9.26 -4.00 -0.42
CA SER A 144 9.33 -3.19 0.80
C SER A 144 7.94 -2.88 1.36
N MET A 145 6.94 -2.71 0.48
CA MET A 145 5.55 -2.50 0.87
C MET A 145 4.96 -3.72 1.57
N PHE A 146 5.37 -4.94 1.17
CA PHE A 146 4.99 -6.21 1.84
C PHE A 146 5.72 -6.45 3.16
N SER A 147 6.83 -5.76 3.43
CA SER A 147 7.55 -5.89 4.70
C SER A 147 6.72 -5.41 5.90
N SER A 148 5.91 -4.35 5.71
CA SER A 148 5.00 -3.82 6.74
C SER A 148 3.87 -4.79 7.17
N PRO A 149 3.10 -5.40 6.25
CA PRO A 149 2.13 -6.43 6.62
C PRO A 149 2.80 -7.68 7.19
N PHE A 150 4.03 -8.04 6.83
CA PHE A 150 4.78 -9.13 7.49
C PHE A 150 5.07 -8.85 8.97
N GLU A 151 5.51 -7.63 9.31
CA GLU A 151 5.68 -7.23 10.72
C GLU A 151 4.35 -7.27 11.49
N ARG A 152 3.25 -6.88 10.83
CA ARG A 152 1.90 -6.97 11.43
C ARG A 152 1.40 -8.41 11.54
N MET A 153 1.67 -9.27 10.56
CA MET A 153 1.35 -10.70 10.58
C MET A 153 2.10 -11.42 11.70
N MET A 154 3.39 -11.11 11.91
CA MET A 154 4.14 -11.60 13.06
C MET A 154 3.47 -11.18 14.37
N LYS A 155 2.99 -9.93 14.46
CA LYS A 155 2.22 -9.45 15.62
C LYS A 155 0.87 -10.16 15.74
N VAL A 156 0.15 -10.43 14.65
CA VAL A 156 -1.14 -11.15 14.69
C VAL A 156 -0.96 -12.61 15.09
N LEU A 157 0.10 -13.29 14.61
CA LEU A 157 0.48 -14.63 15.09
C LEU A 157 0.83 -14.62 16.58
N HIS A 158 1.52 -13.57 17.02
CA HIS A 158 1.92 -13.40 18.43
C HIS A 158 0.74 -13.05 19.34
N TYR A 159 -0.21 -12.23 18.88
CA TYR A 159 -1.36 -11.76 19.67
C TYR A 159 -2.67 -12.55 19.43
N LYS A 160 -2.65 -13.58 18.57
CA LYS A 160 -3.78 -14.47 18.22
C LYS A 160 -5.13 -13.75 18.08
N SER A 161 -5.14 -12.57 17.49
CA SER A 161 -6.37 -11.79 17.30
C SER A 161 -6.43 -11.25 15.89
N ALA A 162 -7.46 -11.67 15.17
CA ALA A 162 -7.67 -11.30 13.78
C ALA A 162 -9.06 -10.70 13.55
N ALA A 163 -9.48 -9.88 14.50
CA ALA A 163 -10.55 -8.95 14.24
C ALA A 163 -10.02 -7.90 13.24
N PHE A 164 -10.69 -7.74 12.11
CA PHE A 164 -10.52 -6.69 11.09
C PHE A 164 -9.65 -6.96 9.86
N ILE A 165 -9.78 -8.13 9.20
CA ILE A 165 -9.41 -8.22 7.77
C ILE A 165 -10.69 -8.06 6.93
N PRO A 166 -10.89 -6.92 6.22
CA PRO A 166 -12.02 -6.74 5.32
C PRO A 166 -11.86 -7.64 4.09
N ILE A 167 -12.60 -8.75 4.04
CA ILE A 167 -12.61 -9.74 2.95
C ILE A 167 -12.72 -9.09 1.54
N PRO A 168 -13.57 -8.06 1.30
CA PRO A 168 -13.66 -7.42 -0.01
C PRO A 168 -12.36 -6.72 -0.46
N MET A 169 -11.58 -6.18 0.49
CA MET A 169 -10.31 -5.52 0.19
C MET A 169 -9.25 -6.53 -0.26
N VAL A 170 -9.23 -7.70 0.40
CA VAL A 170 -8.31 -8.78 0.05
C VAL A 170 -8.66 -9.38 -1.30
N ALA A 171 -9.95 -9.57 -1.58
CA ALA A 171 -10.43 -10.02 -2.89
C ALA A 171 -10.08 -9.01 -3.99
N ALA A 172 -10.27 -7.70 -3.76
CA ALA A 172 -9.90 -6.66 -4.72
C ALA A 172 -8.38 -6.62 -4.98
N GLY A 173 -7.55 -6.78 -3.94
CA GLY A 173 -6.10 -6.89 -4.08
C GLY A 173 -5.66 -8.14 -4.85
N ALA A 174 -6.29 -9.28 -4.59
CA ALA A 174 -6.04 -10.52 -5.32
C ALA A 174 -6.40 -10.39 -6.80
N LEU A 175 -7.57 -9.83 -7.12
CA LEU A 175 -8.00 -9.56 -8.49
C LEU A 175 -7.06 -8.61 -9.20
N ASN A 176 -6.64 -7.52 -8.52
CA ASN A 176 -5.65 -6.59 -9.06
C ASN A 176 -4.36 -7.31 -9.46
N ASN A 177 -3.81 -8.15 -8.59
CA ASN A 177 -2.57 -8.87 -8.88
C ASN A 177 -2.74 -9.86 -10.04
N VAL A 178 -3.87 -10.58 -10.11
CA VAL A 178 -4.18 -11.47 -11.25
C VAL A 178 -4.26 -10.67 -12.56
N MET A 179 -4.89 -9.49 -12.56
CA MET A 179 -4.97 -8.64 -13.74
C MET A 179 -3.57 -8.22 -14.22
N TRP A 180 -2.67 -7.84 -13.30
CA TRP A 180 -1.29 -7.50 -13.64
C TRP A 180 -0.47 -8.72 -14.10
N ILE A 181 -0.61 -9.88 -13.45
CA ILE A 181 0.06 -11.14 -13.87
C ILE A 181 -0.33 -11.53 -15.30
N VAL A 182 -1.59 -11.33 -15.69
CA VAL A 182 -2.05 -11.62 -17.06
C VAL A 182 -1.62 -10.53 -18.05
N TYR A 183 -1.64 -9.26 -17.64
CA TYR A 183 -1.29 -8.13 -18.51
C TYR A 183 0.21 -8.02 -18.80
N CYS A 184 1.08 -8.28 -17.83
CA CYS A 184 2.53 -8.05 -17.97
C CYS A 184 3.19 -8.89 -19.08
N PRO A 185 2.88 -10.18 -19.26
CA PRO A 185 3.36 -10.96 -20.41
C PRO A 185 2.90 -10.41 -21.76
N MET A 186 1.76 -9.71 -21.80
CA MET A 186 1.23 -9.11 -23.04
C MET A 186 2.05 -7.89 -23.47
N ILE A 187 2.64 -7.16 -22.53
CA ILE A 187 3.48 -5.97 -22.78
C ILE A 187 4.99 -6.25 -22.69
N GLY A 188 5.39 -7.49 -22.41
CA GLY A 188 6.80 -7.88 -22.28
C GLY A 188 7.50 -7.36 -21.01
N SER A 189 6.76 -6.75 -20.07
CA SER A 189 7.31 -6.18 -18.84
C SER A 189 7.53 -7.26 -17.77
N TRP A 190 8.67 -7.95 -17.84
CA TRP A 190 9.00 -9.04 -16.91
C TRP A 190 9.16 -8.57 -15.45
N PHE A 191 9.56 -7.31 -15.22
CA PHE A 191 9.71 -6.75 -13.88
C PHE A 191 8.37 -6.51 -13.17
N LEU A 192 7.37 -5.92 -13.84
CA LEU A 192 6.02 -5.81 -13.27
C LEU A 192 5.40 -7.18 -13.04
N PHE A 193 5.65 -8.13 -13.93
CA PHE A 193 5.21 -9.51 -13.74
C PHE A 193 5.82 -10.10 -12.45
N ALA A 194 7.13 -9.94 -12.26
CA ALA A 194 7.82 -10.43 -11.07
C ALA A 194 7.30 -9.77 -9.79
N ASP A 195 7.06 -8.46 -9.79
CA ASP A 195 6.47 -7.75 -8.65
C ASP A 195 5.08 -8.29 -8.30
N ALA A 196 4.19 -8.38 -9.30
CA ALA A 196 2.83 -8.88 -9.12
C ALA A 196 2.79 -10.36 -8.69
N PHE A 197 3.71 -11.18 -9.20
CA PHE A 197 3.84 -12.59 -8.85
C PHE A 197 4.39 -12.76 -7.43
N CYS A 198 5.44 -12.02 -7.04
CA CYS A 198 5.98 -12.06 -5.68
C CYS A 198 4.96 -11.57 -4.65
N ALA A 199 4.11 -10.62 -5.03
CA ALA A 199 3.02 -10.12 -4.20
C ALA A 199 1.94 -11.17 -3.92
N ASN A 200 1.62 -12.03 -4.90
CA ASN A 200 0.56 -13.03 -4.79
C ASN A 200 0.77 -14.18 -5.80
N PRO A 201 1.62 -15.16 -5.48
CA PRO A 201 2.05 -16.16 -6.45
C PRO A 201 0.93 -17.09 -6.91
N THR A 202 -0.13 -17.27 -6.10
CA THR A 202 -1.26 -18.15 -6.46
C THR A 202 -2.59 -17.43 -6.65
N GLY A 203 -2.68 -16.13 -6.38
CA GLY A 203 -3.95 -15.38 -6.37
C GLY A 203 -4.84 -15.68 -5.15
N VAL A 204 -4.72 -16.87 -4.55
CA VAL A 204 -5.65 -17.43 -3.57
C VAL A 204 -5.16 -17.35 -2.12
N GLU A 205 -3.85 -17.24 -1.88
CA GLU A 205 -3.29 -17.27 -0.52
C GLU A 205 -3.85 -16.18 0.40
N PRO A 206 -3.97 -14.90 -0.03
CA PRO A 206 -4.50 -13.86 0.84
C PRO A 206 -5.97 -14.08 1.19
N VAL A 207 -6.76 -14.57 0.22
CA VAL A 207 -8.21 -14.83 0.38
C VAL A 207 -8.42 -16.04 1.29
N SER A 208 -7.71 -17.14 1.06
CA SER A 208 -7.78 -18.35 1.89
C SER A 208 -7.32 -18.09 3.31
N LEU A 209 -6.22 -17.34 3.49
CA LEU A 209 -5.76 -16.94 4.81
C LEU A 209 -6.80 -16.04 5.51
N SER A 210 -7.42 -15.11 4.79
CA SER A 210 -8.47 -14.24 5.34
C SER A 210 -9.73 -14.99 5.73
N ILE A 211 -10.12 -16.01 4.96
CA ILE A 211 -11.27 -16.88 5.30
C ILE A 211 -10.95 -17.75 6.52
N ALA A 212 -9.76 -18.35 6.57
CA ALA A 212 -9.32 -19.17 7.70
C ALA A 212 -9.21 -18.38 9.02
N ILE A 213 -8.93 -17.08 8.91
CA ILE A 213 -8.70 -16.18 10.02
C ILE A 213 -9.97 -15.37 10.40
N SER A 214 -10.97 -15.30 9.52
CA SER A 214 -12.21 -14.56 9.78
C SER A 214 -12.96 -15.13 11.00
N PRO A 215 -13.40 -14.28 11.96
CA PRO A 215 -14.19 -14.76 13.09
C PRO A 215 -15.52 -15.31 12.57
N ILE A 216 -15.76 -16.60 12.82
CA ILE A 216 -17.02 -17.27 12.51
C ILE A 216 -18.16 -16.48 13.18
N PRO A 217 -19.19 -16.00 12.45
CA PRO A 217 -20.29 -15.27 13.04
C PRO A 217 -21.00 -16.21 14.03
N GLY A 218 -20.91 -15.92 15.32
CA GLY A 218 -21.62 -16.67 16.37
C GLY A 218 -20.78 -17.21 17.53
N LYS A 219 -19.44 -17.25 17.46
CA LYS A 219 -18.61 -17.58 18.63
C LYS A 219 -18.06 -16.31 19.28
N LYS A 220 -18.54 -16.00 20.49
CA LYS A 220 -17.91 -15.02 21.39
C LYS A 220 -16.48 -15.50 21.66
N THR A 221 -15.49 -14.88 21.00
CA THR A 221 -14.08 -15.08 21.34
C THR A 221 -13.81 -14.53 22.75
N PRO A 222 -13.04 -15.23 23.60
CA PRO A 222 -12.70 -14.74 24.94
C PRO A 222 -12.00 -13.38 24.82
N GLN A 223 -12.55 -12.37 25.46
CA GLN A 223 -11.92 -11.05 25.52
C GLN A 223 -10.56 -11.19 26.20
N SER A 224 -9.48 -10.83 25.48
CA SER A 224 -8.12 -10.84 26.03
C SER A 224 -8.05 -9.97 27.30
N PRO A 225 -7.44 -10.44 28.41
CA PRO A 225 -7.27 -9.64 29.63
C PRO A 225 -6.53 -8.31 29.40
N VAL A 226 -5.74 -8.21 28.32
CA VAL A 226 -5.07 -6.97 27.89
C VAL A 226 -6.06 -5.91 27.43
N TYR A 227 -7.19 -6.29 26.82
CA TYR A 227 -8.24 -5.37 26.39
C TYR A 227 -8.95 -4.71 27.59
N ASN A 228 -9.16 -5.47 28.67
CA ASN A 228 -9.77 -4.94 29.90
C ASN A 228 -8.78 -4.06 30.70
N ALA A 229 -7.49 -4.40 30.68
CA ALA A 229 -6.44 -3.61 31.34
C ALA A 229 -6.20 -2.23 30.68
N ILE A 230 -6.45 -2.10 29.37
CA ILE A 230 -6.36 -0.81 28.66
C ILE A 230 -7.61 0.05 28.89
N ARG A 231 -8.75 -0.57 29.20
CA ARG A 231 -10.02 0.12 29.47
C ARG A 231 -10.14 0.63 30.91
N SER A 232 -9.51 -0.05 31.88
CA SER A 232 -9.64 0.23 33.30
C SER A 232 -8.99 1.52 33.83
N PRO A 233 -8.02 2.21 33.19
CA PRO A 233 -7.49 3.46 33.74
C PRO A 233 -8.38 4.70 33.48
N ILE A 234 -9.42 4.59 32.65
CA ILE A 234 -10.25 5.74 32.22
C ILE A 234 -11.62 5.77 32.93
N ALA A 235 -11.95 4.77 33.74
CA ALA A 235 -13.25 4.65 34.41
C ALA A 235 -13.10 4.64 35.93
N GLU A 236 -12.45 5.65 36.51
CA GLU A 236 -12.62 6.04 37.93
C GLU A 236 -11.90 7.37 38.18
N ALA A 237 -12.59 8.47 37.88
CA ALA A 237 -12.34 9.74 38.56
C ALA A 237 -13.62 10.05 39.36
N PRO A 238 -13.58 10.06 40.71
CA PRO A 238 -14.75 10.38 41.51
C PRO A 238 -15.09 11.86 41.33
N SER A 239 -16.26 12.15 40.75
CA SER A 239 -16.87 13.47 40.84
C SER A 239 -17.61 13.58 42.18
N ASP A 240 -16.90 13.94 43.24
CA ASP A 240 -17.56 14.38 44.48
C ASP A 240 -16.66 15.37 45.24
N ALA A 241 -17.03 16.65 45.16
CA ALA A 241 -16.80 17.70 46.16
C ALA A 241 -16.96 19.10 45.51
N SER A 242 -18.16 19.66 45.59
CA SER A 242 -18.36 21.06 46.01
C SER A 242 -19.85 21.42 45.91
N ASN A 243 -20.59 21.09 46.96
CA ASN A 243 -21.82 21.76 47.34
C ASN A 243 -21.82 21.83 48.87
N ARG A 244 -21.33 22.96 49.41
CA ARG A 244 -21.52 23.51 50.76
C ARG A 244 -20.49 24.63 50.96
N VAL A 245 -20.88 25.89 50.74
CA VAL A 245 -21.15 26.91 51.77
C VAL A 245 -22.09 27.93 51.14
#